data_AF-A0A182YM46-F1
#
_entry.id   AF-A0A182YM46-F1
#
_cell.length_a   1.000
_cell.length_b   1.000
_cell.length_c   1.000
_cell.angle_alpha   90.00
_cell.angle_beta   90.00
_cell.angle_gamma   90.00
#
_symmetry.space_group_name_H-M   'P 1'
#
loop_
_entity.id
_entity.type
_entity.pdbx_description
1 polymer ?
#
loop_
_entity_poly.entity_id
_entity_poly.type
_entity_poly.pdbx_seq_one_letter_code
_entity_poly.pdbx_strand_id
1 'polypeptide(L)'
;MPSASKDKIFGPWNRSESTGNFVYLSNNNTADNLAKMFSRTAPSSPRWTPYGSRHNSPPMPSSPLSSSPPSTLRRNYSSTFTLIPEDRELETVPQPSPPSTPATSTDTASPRVSSGRILLRLVLWWPLLLIAVAQRLLGCCMQLAWKPFLFAAPAFWLSACLWMFWKLIALPLAGLKWALVALHTPAHERNRRKRTILISCGSTIQTLHLARNFYKSGARVVVFEFEGLFALARFSTAVSKFYAIQRPTPETAGEYVAALCEIVEKEQPTHYIPVCATSPAHYDALAKPHLELRGCSSFIPGAQETSVLDDILQVMRKCQANEILLPPHQIVSSKEELHRLYDGGWLAGFRNVMVASGALGLLERSKYVLPANRRDLRLNYEVSEAQKWVVIRDVIGSHYVTCTTVKDSAVIANVTCAIQADTRSLVPEENAAIDRWLQEFFRRIRLQRPINGHISFRLVRCQCSGQIFPLGIRVGVSLPYICYTGVHSRVLCKPCPHFSRQNSGPLVQEGGRYWIHETVLNALRRPSVDAVQHLIGTVIDQREALFVYWDPLPYCAYYHFQLPFNSVKRFLHKRQASRTPVPAMAAPVQ
;
A
#
# COMPACT_ATOMS: atom_id res chain seq x y z
N MET A 1 -2.04 62.99 -18.46
CA MET A 1 -0.95 63.47 -17.56
C MET A 1 -1.16 62.92 -16.15
N PRO A 2 -0.11 62.82 -15.31
CA PRO A 2 -0.06 61.85 -14.22
C PRO A 2 0.10 62.45 -12.81
N SER A 3 -0.06 61.59 -11.79
CA SER A 3 0.55 61.74 -10.46
C SER A 3 0.98 60.34 -9.98
N ALA A 4 2.26 60.00 -10.07
CA ALA A 4 3.24 60.15 -8.99
C ALA A 4 3.04 59.10 -7.87
N SER A 5 3.81 58.01 -7.85
CA SER A 5 5.25 57.91 -7.49
C SER A 5 5.46 57.66 -5.99
N LYS A 6 6.05 56.49 -5.68
CA LYS A 6 7.00 56.32 -4.56
C LYS A 6 7.79 55.03 -4.72
N ASP A 7 8.96 55.14 -5.33
CA ASP A 7 10.02 54.14 -5.24
C ASP A 7 10.71 54.19 -3.86
N LYS A 8 11.16 53.02 -3.40
CA LYS A 8 12.41 52.78 -2.63
C LYS A 8 12.62 51.26 -2.60
N ILE A 9 13.48 50.72 -3.45
CA ILE A 9 14.93 50.59 -3.23
C ILE A 9 15.24 49.75 -1.98
N PHE A 10 15.59 48.48 -2.18
CA PHE A 10 16.85 47.90 -1.70
C PHE A 10 17.22 46.67 -2.54
N GLY A 11 18.49 46.58 -2.93
CA GLY A 11 19.05 45.53 -3.79
C GLY A 11 19.53 44.27 -3.03
N PRO A 12 20.13 43.30 -3.75
CA PRO A 12 20.24 41.92 -3.30
C PRO A 12 21.41 41.66 -2.34
N TRP A 13 21.25 40.64 -1.49
CA TRP A 13 22.35 40.03 -0.74
C TRP A 13 22.74 38.69 -1.36
N ASN A 14 23.87 38.66 -2.06
CA ASN A 14 24.59 37.43 -2.36
C ASN A 14 25.22 36.88 -1.07
N ARG A 15 25.15 35.56 -0.86
CA ARG A 15 26.11 34.87 0.02
C ARG A 15 26.46 33.46 -0.48
N SER A 16 27.67 33.37 -0.99
CA SER A 16 28.65 32.29 -0.80
C SER A 16 28.19 30.83 -0.90
N GLU A 17 28.77 30.15 -1.89
CA GLU A 17 29.01 28.71 -1.86
C GLU A 17 29.66 28.27 -0.53
N SER A 18 29.28 27.09 -0.02
CA SER A 18 30.17 26.31 0.85
C SER A 18 30.07 24.82 0.51
N THR A 19 31.22 24.26 0.14
CA THR A 19 31.41 22.83 -0.08
C THR A 19 31.36 22.08 1.26
N GLY A 20 30.39 21.18 1.41
CA GLY A 20 30.26 20.32 2.59
C GLY A 20 30.12 18.84 2.19
N ASN A 21 31.22 18.10 2.19
CA ASN A 21 31.19 16.63 2.07
C ASN A 21 30.39 16.04 3.24
N PHE A 22 29.32 15.30 2.95
CA PHE A 22 28.65 14.47 3.95
C PHE A 22 28.47 13.02 3.47
N VAL A 23 28.79 12.11 4.38
CA VAL A 23 29.04 10.68 4.12
C VAL A 23 27.73 9.91 3.90
N TYR A 24 27.70 9.07 2.88
CA TYR A 24 26.62 8.12 2.62
C TYR A 24 26.55 7.04 3.71
N LEU A 25 25.41 6.92 4.39
CA LEU A 25 25.00 5.71 5.12
C LEU A 25 23.61 5.28 4.66
N SER A 26 23.59 4.30 3.75
CA SER A 26 22.37 3.69 3.20
C SER A 26 21.64 2.86 4.26
N ASN A 27 20.31 2.96 4.30
CA ASN A 27 19.48 2.04 5.06
C ASN A 27 18.13 1.78 4.35
N ASN A 28 18.22 1.17 3.16
CA ASN A 28 17.07 0.80 2.33
C ASN A 28 16.44 -0.53 2.80
N ASN A 29 15.13 -0.53 3.11
CA ASN A 29 14.32 -1.76 3.19
C ASN A 29 12.79 -1.55 3.09
N THR A 30 12.27 -0.34 3.32
CA THR A 30 10.83 -0.05 3.27
C THR A 30 10.33 0.31 1.87
N ALA A 31 10.97 1.26 1.18
CA ALA A 31 10.62 1.68 -0.19
C ALA A 31 10.64 0.49 -1.18
N ASP A 32 11.61 -0.41 -0.99
CA ASP A 32 11.86 -1.61 -1.80
C ASP A 32 10.65 -2.55 -1.90
N ASN A 33 9.73 -2.52 -0.91
CA ASN A 33 8.61 -3.45 -0.78
C ASN A 33 7.33 -2.99 -1.47
N LEU A 34 7.17 -1.67 -1.69
CA LEU A 34 6.20 -1.08 -2.60
C LEU A 34 6.78 -1.02 -4.02
N ALA A 35 8.06 -0.62 -4.15
CA ALA A 35 8.78 -0.71 -5.41
C ALA A 35 8.67 -2.11 -6.00
N LYS A 36 8.84 -3.21 -5.24
CA LYS A 36 8.72 -4.59 -5.75
C LYS A 36 7.35 -5.01 -6.30
N MET A 37 6.26 -4.30 -6.00
CA MET A 37 4.98 -4.52 -6.72
C MET A 37 4.94 -3.78 -8.07
N PHE A 38 5.80 -2.78 -8.27
CA PHE A 38 5.91 -1.96 -9.48
C PHE A 38 7.26 -2.11 -10.24
N SER A 39 8.19 -2.93 -9.76
CA SER A 39 9.62 -2.94 -10.20
C SER A 39 9.95 -3.94 -11.31
N ARG A 40 9.07 -4.14 -12.29
CA ARG A 40 9.50 -4.79 -13.55
C ARG A 40 10.05 -3.79 -14.59
N THR A 41 9.91 -2.47 -14.42
CA THR A 41 10.19 -1.50 -15.53
C THR A 41 10.70 -0.08 -15.16
N ALA A 42 11.68 0.11 -14.28
CA ALA A 42 12.36 1.44 -14.09
C ALA A 42 13.87 1.29 -13.73
N PRO A 43 14.72 2.29 -14.01
CA PRO A 43 16.16 2.05 -14.26
C PRO A 43 17.04 1.97 -13.00
N SER A 44 18.25 1.45 -13.22
CA SER A 44 19.47 1.70 -12.46
C SER A 44 20.53 2.14 -13.48
N SER A 45 21.26 3.22 -13.23
CA SER A 45 22.28 3.72 -14.16
C SER A 45 23.48 2.77 -14.24
N PRO A 46 23.97 2.41 -15.44
CA PRO A 46 25.29 1.82 -15.58
C PRO A 46 26.33 2.93 -15.37
N ARG A 47 27.22 2.74 -14.39
CA ARG A 47 28.36 3.63 -14.15
C ARG A 47 29.37 3.43 -15.28
N TRP A 48 29.40 4.34 -16.24
CA TRP A 48 30.42 4.33 -17.29
C TRP A 48 31.79 4.71 -16.71
N THR A 49 32.81 3.89 -17.02
CA THR A 49 34.23 4.21 -16.84
C THR A 49 34.92 4.07 -18.20
N PRO A 50 35.75 5.04 -18.64
CA PRO A 50 36.48 4.91 -19.91
C PRO A 50 37.50 3.76 -19.88
N TYR A 51 37.78 3.19 -21.05
CA TYR A 51 38.82 2.17 -21.24
C TYR A 51 40.19 2.80 -21.52
N GLY A 52 41.24 2.17 -20.99
CA GLY A 52 42.65 2.58 -21.14
C GLY A 52 43.30 2.80 -19.77
N SER A 53 44.46 2.23 -19.42
CA SER A 53 45.49 1.55 -20.21
C SER A 53 45.96 0.23 -19.57
N ARG A 54 46.81 -0.53 -20.28
CA ARG A 54 47.48 -1.74 -19.78
C ARG A 54 48.56 -1.38 -18.76
N HIS A 55 48.73 -2.18 -17.70
CA HIS A 55 50.04 -2.66 -17.22
C HIS A 55 49.88 -3.83 -16.21
N ASN A 56 50.97 -4.54 -15.94
CA ASN A 56 50.98 -5.90 -15.38
C ASN A 56 51.07 -5.97 -13.83
N SER A 57 50.77 -7.18 -13.33
CA SER A 57 51.33 -7.85 -12.13
C SER A 57 50.47 -7.87 -10.84
N PRO A 58 50.37 -9.05 -10.15
CA PRO A 58 49.65 -9.25 -8.88
C PRO A 58 50.61 -9.16 -7.66
N PRO A 59 50.16 -9.19 -6.37
CA PRO A 59 49.85 -10.47 -5.69
C PRO A 59 48.76 -10.42 -4.57
N MET A 60 48.47 -11.58 -3.97
CA MET A 60 47.81 -11.79 -2.66
C MET A 60 48.89 -11.95 -1.53
N PRO A 61 48.58 -12.46 -0.32
CA PRO A 61 47.71 -11.95 0.75
C PRO A 61 48.42 -11.87 2.13
N SER A 62 47.85 -11.17 3.13
CA SER A 62 48.09 -11.50 4.56
C SER A 62 47.15 -10.79 5.55
N SER A 63 47.01 -11.40 6.72
CA SER A 63 46.53 -10.87 8.03
C SER A 63 47.58 -11.33 9.09
N PRO A 64 47.48 -11.07 10.41
CA PRO A 64 46.48 -10.33 11.21
C PRO A 64 47.14 -9.40 12.28
N LEU A 65 46.47 -9.20 13.44
CA LEU A 65 46.87 -8.52 14.69
C LEU A 65 46.80 -6.98 14.69
N SER A 66 46.54 -6.25 15.78
CA SER A 66 45.82 -6.47 17.06
C SER A 66 46.14 -5.29 17.98
N SER A 67 45.18 -4.41 18.27
CA SER A 67 45.20 -3.57 19.48
C SER A 67 43.80 -3.06 19.83
N SER A 68 43.54 -2.83 21.11
CA SER A 68 42.21 -2.54 21.70
C SER A 68 42.35 -1.50 22.84
N PRO A 69 41.29 -1.15 23.60
CA PRO A 69 40.41 0.00 23.39
C PRO A 69 40.60 1.05 24.54
N PRO A 70 39.62 1.79 25.15
CA PRO A 70 38.15 1.72 25.22
C PRO A 70 37.49 2.78 24.29
N SER A 71 36.23 3.24 24.35
CA SER A 71 35.02 3.07 25.20
C SER A 71 33.76 3.31 24.31
N THR A 72 32.47 3.35 24.71
CA THR A 72 31.71 3.25 25.97
C THR A 72 30.40 2.44 25.74
N LEU A 73 30.15 1.45 26.60
CA LEU A 73 28.84 1.02 27.13
C LEU A 73 27.59 0.97 26.23
N ARG A 74 27.31 -0.23 25.72
CA ARG A 74 25.96 -0.84 25.77
C ARG A 74 25.86 -1.68 27.05
N ARG A 75 24.70 -1.74 27.71
CA ARG A 75 24.41 -2.70 28.78
C ARG A 75 23.02 -3.30 28.58
N ASN A 76 22.93 -4.62 28.56
CA ASN A 76 21.69 -5.38 28.66
C ASN A 76 21.71 -6.18 29.97
N TYR A 77 20.53 -6.31 30.58
CA TYR A 77 20.07 -7.31 31.54
C TYR A 77 21.09 -8.28 32.17
N SER A 78 21.21 -8.23 33.49
CA SER A 78 20.69 -9.27 34.41
C SER A 78 21.12 -8.98 35.85
N SER A 79 20.25 -9.24 36.83
CA SER A 79 20.59 -9.15 38.26
C SER A 79 19.83 -10.20 39.08
N THR A 80 20.43 -11.38 39.17
CA THR A 80 20.25 -12.26 40.34
C THR A 80 21.09 -11.66 41.46
N PHE A 81 20.50 -11.39 42.63
CA PHE A 81 21.22 -10.80 43.77
C PHE A 81 21.73 -11.88 44.72
N THR A 82 22.90 -11.65 45.32
CA THR A 82 23.70 -12.65 46.06
C THR A 82 23.71 -12.42 47.57
N LEU A 83 24.02 -13.51 48.28
CA LEU A 83 24.33 -13.61 49.71
C LEU A 83 25.44 -12.63 50.17
N ILE A 84 25.35 -12.18 51.43
CA ILE A 84 26.50 -11.98 52.34
C ILE A 84 26.06 -12.37 53.77
N PRO A 85 26.80 -13.23 54.48
CA PRO A 85 26.71 -13.42 55.94
C PRO A 85 27.88 -12.71 56.67
N GLU A 86 27.68 -12.27 57.94
CA GLU A 86 28.64 -12.43 59.06
C GLU A 86 28.15 -11.75 60.37
N ASP A 87 28.04 -12.57 61.41
CA ASP A 87 28.26 -12.42 62.86
C ASP A 87 28.24 -11.07 63.61
N ARG A 88 27.42 -11.02 64.69
CA ARG A 88 27.78 -10.82 66.14
C ARG A 88 26.53 -10.41 66.93
N GLU A 89 26.03 -11.25 67.84
CA GLU A 89 26.33 -11.35 69.29
C GLU A 89 25.46 -10.44 70.20
N LEU A 90 24.81 -11.09 71.19
CA LEU A 90 24.35 -10.58 72.49
C LEU A 90 23.26 -9.49 72.56
N GLU A 91 22.06 -9.87 73.05
CA GLU A 91 21.62 -9.49 74.41
C GLU A 91 20.44 -10.34 74.95
N THR A 92 20.36 -10.43 76.28
CA THR A 92 19.36 -11.11 77.15
C THR A 92 17.99 -10.37 77.14
N VAL A 93 16.84 -10.80 77.71
CA VAL A 93 16.51 -11.44 79.02
C VAL A 93 15.16 -12.25 78.93
N PRO A 94 14.33 -12.60 79.97
CA PRO A 94 13.93 -14.01 80.20
C PRO A 94 12.40 -14.35 80.20
N GLN A 95 12.06 -15.62 80.51
CA GLN A 95 10.69 -16.11 80.83
C GLN A 95 10.10 -15.49 82.13
N PRO A 96 8.77 -15.64 82.40
CA PRO A 96 8.36 -16.73 83.32
C PRO A 96 6.96 -17.38 83.14
N SER A 97 6.90 -18.69 83.46
CA SER A 97 5.83 -19.47 84.15
C SER A 97 4.38 -19.68 83.60
N PRO A 98 3.81 -20.90 83.75
CA PRO A 98 2.41 -21.26 83.49
C PRO A 98 1.54 -21.45 84.77
N PRO A 99 0.24 -21.72 84.62
CA PRO A 99 -0.49 -22.64 85.51
C PRO A 99 -1.39 -23.64 84.71
N SER A 100 -1.21 -24.96 84.88
CA SER A 100 -1.95 -25.87 85.79
C SER A 100 -3.21 -26.57 85.19
N THR A 101 -3.03 -27.85 84.80
CA THR A 101 -3.82 -29.08 85.14
C THR A 101 -5.31 -29.03 85.59
N PRO A 102 -6.08 -30.17 85.56
CA PRO A 102 -5.81 -31.51 85.01
C PRO A 102 -7.00 -32.24 84.31
N ALA A 103 -6.72 -33.51 83.93
CA ALA A 103 -7.63 -34.67 83.99
C ALA A 103 -8.66 -34.93 82.86
N THR A 104 -8.39 -35.95 82.05
CA THR A 104 -9.22 -37.17 82.11
C THR A 104 -8.41 -38.42 81.79
N SER A 105 -8.58 -39.45 82.61
CA SER A 105 -7.99 -40.78 82.50
C SER A 105 -8.77 -41.66 81.50
N THR A 106 -8.10 -42.53 80.74
CA THR A 106 -8.07 -43.99 81.00
C THR A 106 -7.28 -44.81 79.96
N ASP A 107 -6.57 -45.80 80.50
CA ASP A 107 -6.37 -47.17 80.02
C ASP A 107 -5.68 -47.50 78.68
N THR A 108 -4.48 -48.04 78.90
CA THR A 108 -3.75 -49.02 78.10
C THR A 108 -4.58 -50.11 77.43
N ALA A 109 -4.37 -50.33 76.14
CA ALA A 109 -4.50 -51.65 75.50
C ALA A 109 -3.63 -51.76 74.23
N SER A 110 -2.65 -52.67 74.24
CA SER A 110 -1.82 -52.97 73.06
C SER A 110 -2.49 -54.05 72.18
N PRO A 111 -2.78 -53.79 70.89
CA PRO A 111 -3.32 -54.82 70.00
C PRO A 111 -2.19 -55.56 69.27
N ARG A 112 -2.07 -56.87 69.52
CA ARG A 112 -1.29 -57.79 68.67
C ARG A 112 -1.74 -57.68 67.22
N VAL A 113 -0.79 -57.56 66.29
CA VAL A 113 -1.09 -57.41 64.85
C VAL A 113 -1.52 -58.74 64.26
N SER A 114 -2.83 -58.91 64.03
CA SER A 114 -3.39 -60.07 63.32
C SER A 114 -3.07 -60.00 61.82
N SER A 115 -2.49 -61.06 61.25
CA SER A 115 -2.05 -61.13 59.84
C SER A 115 -3.13 -60.80 58.81
N GLY A 116 -4.41 -61.02 59.13
CA GLY A 116 -5.54 -60.64 58.27
C GLY A 116 -5.63 -59.13 57.96
N ARG A 117 -5.16 -58.24 58.85
CA ARG A 117 -5.13 -56.79 58.60
C ARG A 117 -4.08 -56.39 57.56
N ILE A 118 -3.04 -57.20 57.38
CA ILE A 118 -1.98 -56.96 56.39
C ILE A 118 -2.49 -57.31 54.99
N LEU A 119 -3.19 -58.45 54.85
CA LEU A 119 -3.83 -58.85 53.60
C LEU A 119 -4.92 -57.85 53.16
N LEU A 120 -5.77 -57.43 54.09
CA LEU A 120 -6.82 -56.43 53.82
C LEU A 120 -6.23 -55.07 53.39
N ARG A 121 -5.12 -54.65 54.01
CA ARG A 121 -4.37 -53.46 53.58
C ARG A 121 -3.79 -53.60 52.18
N LEU A 122 -3.20 -54.75 51.83
CA LEU A 122 -2.67 -55.02 50.49
C LEU A 122 -3.75 -54.97 49.39
N VAL A 123 -4.94 -55.53 49.67
CA VAL A 123 -6.06 -55.54 48.73
C VAL A 123 -6.70 -54.15 48.56
N LEU A 124 -6.87 -53.37 49.65
CA LEU A 124 -7.40 -52.00 49.55
C LEU A 124 -6.36 -50.95 49.10
N TRP A 125 -5.05 -51.24 49.19
CA TRP A 125 -4.01 -50.28 48.81
C TRP A 125 -4.06 -49.91 47.32
N TRP A 126 -4.31 -50.87 46.43
CA TRP A 126 -4.44 -50.62 45.00
C TRP A 126 -5.59 -49.66 44.61
N PRO A 127 -6.85 -49.86 45.03
CA PRO A 127 -7.92 -48.90 44.73
C PRO A 127 -7.70 -47.55 45.40
N LEU A 128 -7.13 -47.49 46.62
CA LEU A 128 -6.79 -46.22 47.27
C LEU A 128 -5.67 -45.46 46.53
N LEU A 129 -4.66 -46.17 46.02
CA LEU A 129 -3.60 -45.59 45.18
C LEU A 129 -4.19 -45.05 43.87
N LEU A 130 -5.06 -45.81 43.20
CA LEU A 130 -5.75 -45.39 41.98
C LEU A 130 -6.61 -44.13 42.20
N ILE A 131 -7.37 -44.07 43.30
CA ILE A 131 -8.15 -42.89 43.68
C ILE A 131 -7.23 -41.69 43.95
N ALA A 132 -6.13 -41.87 44.68
CA ALA A 132 -5.18 -40.79 44.96
C ALA A 132 -4.47 -40.26 43.70
N VAL A 133 -4.12 -41.16 42.76
CA VAL A 133 -3.55 -40.80 41.46
C VAL A 133 -4.59 -40.07 40.59
N ALA A 134 -5.83 -40.57 40.53
CA ALA A 134 -6.92 -39.92 39.82
C ALA A 134 -7.25 -38.52 40.39
N GLN A 135 -7.27 -38.37 41.72
CA GLN A 135 -7.45 -37.07 42.38
C GLN A 135 -6.30 -36.10 42.08
N ARG A 136 -5.04 -36.57 42.07
CA ARG A 136 -3.88 -35.73 41.69
C ARG A 136 -3.90 -35.35 40.21
N LEU A 137 -4.29 -36.26 39.31
CA LEU A 137 -4.48 -35.97 37.89
C LEU A 137 -5.61 -34.95 37.68
N LEU A 138 -6.78 -35.16 38.30
CA LEU A 138 -7.91 -34.25 38.21
C LEU A 138 -7.58 -32.86 38.78
N GLY A 139 -6.87 -32.79 39.91
CA GLY A 139 -6.35 -31.55 40.49
C GLY A 139 -5.32 -30.85 39.57
N CYS A 140 -4.44 -31.61 38.91
CA CYS A 140 -3.49 -31.08 37.94
C CYS A 140 -4.21 -30.52 36.69
N CYS A 141 -5.17 -31.26 36.14
CA CYS A 141 -6.02 -30.79 35.04
C CYS A 141 -6.82 -29.54 35.41
N MET A 142 -7.41 -29.49 36.61
CA MET A 142 -8.06 -28.30 37.17
C MET A 142 -7.10 -27.11 37.27
N GLN A 143 -5.87 -27.29 37.77
CA GLN A 143 -4.89 -26.21 37.83
C GLN A 143 -4.39 -25.76 36.45
N LEU A 144 -4.23 -26.65 35.48
CA LEU A 144 -3.91 -26.28 34.09
C LEU A 144 -5.07 -25.54 33.40
N ALA A 145 -6.33 -25.87 33.71
CA ALA A 145 -7.51 -25.20 33.18
C ALA A 145 -7.78 -23.83 33.87
N TRP A 146 -7.47 -23.71 35.16
CA TRP A 146 -7.73 -22.50 35.95
C TRP A 146 -6.69 -21.39 35.69
N LYS A 147 -5.42 -21.75 35.48
CA LYS A 147 -4.34 -20.79 35.18
C LYS A 147 -4.63 -19.85 33.98
N PRO A 148 -5.03 -20.31 32.79
CA PRO A 148 -5.37 -19.41 31.68
C PRO A 148 -6.58 -18.53 32.01
N PHE A 149 -7.53 -19.00 32.82
CA PHE A 149 -8.68 -18.19 33.26
C PHE A 149 -8.24 -17.05 34.20
N LEU A 150 -7.32 -17.33 35.13
CA LEU A 150 -6.71 -16.35 36.04
C LEU A 150 -5.90 -15.26 35.30
N PHE A 151 -5.19 -15.61 34.23
CA PHE A 151 -4.48 -14.61 33.40
C PHE A 151 -5.39 -13.90 32.39
N ALA A 152 -6.44 -14.56 31.89
CA ALA A 152 -7.40 -13.95 30.96
C ALA A 152 -8.37 -12.99 31.66
N ALA A 153 -8.77 -13.25 32.91
CA ALA A 153 -9.75 -12.42 33.62
C ALA A 153 -9.30 -10.95 33.77
N PRO A 154 -8.08 -10.60 34.22
CA PRO A 154 -7.62 -9.21 34.24
C PRO A 154 -7.61 -8.56 32.84
N ALA A 155 -7.19 -9.30 31.81
CA ALA A 155 -7.18 -8.81 30.43
C ALA A 155 -8.59 -8.56 29.88
N PHE A 156 -9.55 -9.43 30.23
CA PHE A 156 -10.96 -9.28 29.90
C PHE A 156 -11.59 -8.07 30.62
N TRP A 157 -11.39 -7.95 31.93
CA TRP A 157 -11.87 -6.81 32.71
C TRP A 157 -11.27 -5.48 32.22
N LEU A 158 -9.98 -5.45 31.91
CA LEU A 158 -9.32 -4.24 31.40
C LEU A 158 -9.83 -3.87 29.99
N SER A 159 -10.09 -4.88 29.14
CA SER A 159 -10.73 -4.68 27.83
C SER A 159 -12.18 -4.21 27.94
N ALA A 160 -12.95 -4.75 28.90
CA ALA A 160 -14.32 -4.34 29.19
C ALA A 160 -14.39 -2.91 29.74
N CYS A 161 -13.49 -2.55 30.67
CA CYS A 161 -13.35 -1.18 31.18
C CYS A 161 -12.97 -0.20 30.06
N LEU A 162 -12.03 -0.56 29.18
CA LEU A 162 -11.66 0.27 28.02
C LEU A 162 -12.82 0.45 27.04
N TRP A 163 -13.59 -0.62 26.79
CA TRP A 163 -14.79 -0.57 25.94
C TRP A 163 -15.90 0.30 26.57
N MET A 164 -16.17 0.13 27.87
CA MET A 164 -17.13 0.95 28.62
C MET A 164 -16.73 2.43 28.63
N PHE A 165 -15.46 2.73 28.90
CA PHE A 165 -14.89 4.08 28.83
C PHE A 165 -15.07 4.69 27.43
N TRP A 166 -14.75 3.94 26.38
CA TRP A 166 -14.95 4.39 25.01
C TRP A 166 -16.42 4.63 24.67
N LYS A 167 -17.35 3.81 25.18
CA LYS A 167 -18.81 4.02 25.02
C LYS A 167 -19.28 5.25 25.78
N LEU A 168 -18.80 5.45 27.00
CA LEU A 168 -19.16 6.58 27.87
C LEU A 168 -18.67 7.93 27.32
N ILE A 169 -17.56 7.94 26.56
CA ILE A 169 -17.11 9.10 25.77
C ILE A 169 -17.87 9.21 24.44
N ALA A 170 -18.08 8.10 23.72
CA ALA A 170 -18.69 8.13 22.39
C ALA A 170 -20.16 8.56 22.42
N LEU A 171 -20.94 8.22 23.46
CA LEU A 171 -22.35 8.60 23.58
C LEU A 171 -22.57 10.13 23.62
N PRO A 172 -21.95 10.90 24.54
CA PRO A 172 -22.11 12.35 24.58
C PRO A 172 -21.53 13.04 23.34
N LEU A 173 -20.42 12.55 22.76
CA LEU A 173 -19.93 13.09 21.48
C LEU A 173 -20.91 12.81 20.32
N ALA A 174 -21.56 11.65 20.30
CA ALA A 174 -22.60 11.34 19.33
C ALA A 174 -23.84 12.23 19.52
N GLY A 175 -24.26 12.46 20.76
CA GLY A 175 -25.35 13.38 21.12
C GLY A 175 -25.05 14.82 20.73
N LEU A 176 -23.87 15.34 21.07
CA LEU A 176 -23.40 16.67 20.68
C LEU A 176 -23.32 16.82 19.16
N LYS A 177 -22.79 15.82 18.45
CA LYS A 177 -22.79 15.78 16.99
C LYS A 177 -24.22 15.81 16.44
N TRP A 178 -25.14 15.04 17.02
CA TRP A 178 -26.55 15.04 16.62
C TRP A 178 -27.19 16.40 16.84
N ALA A 179 -26.95 17.07 17.98
CA ALA A 179 -27.42 18.41 18.28
C ALA A 179 -26.83 19.46 17.32
N LEU A 180 -25.52 19.43 17.04
CA LEU A 180 -24.87 20.35 16.11
C LEU A 180 -25.40 20.18 14.67
N VAL A 181 -25.59 18.94 14.19
CA VAL A 181 -26.25 18.65 12.92
C VAL A 181 -27.73 19.07 12.97
N ALA A 182 -28.40 18.91 14.12
CA ALA A 182 -29.78 19.29 14.34
C ALA A 182 -30.02 20.81 14.34
N LEU A 183 -28.98 21.60 14.62
CA LEU A 183 -29.02 23.06 14.61
C LEU A 183 -28.51 23.67 13.29
N HIS A 184 -27.42 23.13 12.72
CA HIS A 184 -26.73 23.76 11.58
C HIS A 184 -27.08 23.17 10.21
N THR A 185 -27.61 21.94 10.12
CA THR A 185 -27.96 21.32 8.83
C THR A 185 -29.47 21.42 8.60
N PRO A 186 -29.97 22.11 7.55
CA PRO A 186 -31.41 22.24 7.32
C PRO A 186 -32.07 20.87 7.12
N ALA A 187 -33.32 20.73 7.59
CA ALA A 187 -34.05 19.45 7.57
C ALA A 187 -34.17 18.84 6.16
N HIS A 188 -34.23 19.68 5.12
CA HIS A 188 -34.23 19.24 3.72
C HIS A 188 -32.95 18.47 3.34
N GLU A 189 -31.75 18.91 3.76
CA GLU A 189 -30.50 18.19 3.47
C GLU A 189 -30.34 16.92 4.34
N ARG A 190 -31.01 16.84 5.50
CA ARG A 190 -31.02 15.60 6.31
C ARG A 190 -31.89 14.51 5.69
N ASN A 191 -33.05 14.90 5.15
CA ASN A 191 -34.02 13.97 4.53
C ASN A 191 -33.71 13.69 3.05
N ARG A 192 -32.75 14.40 2.45
CA ARG A 192 -32.33 14.19 1.07
C ARG A 192 -31.72 12.80 0.88
N ARG A 193 -32.25 12.04 -0.09
CA ARG A 193 -31.61 10.79 -0.53
C ARG A 193 -30.20 11.09 -1.05
N LYS A 194 -29.19 10.59 -0.33
CA LYS A 194 -27.79 10.68 -0.75
C LYS A 194 -27.60 9.94 -2.07
N ARG A 195 -26.86 10.52 -3.01
CA ARG A 195 -26.47 9.82 -4.23
C ARG A 195 -25.54 8.68 -3.85
N THR A 196 -25.87 7.46 -4.29
CA THR A 196 -24.98 6.31 -4.17
C THR A 196 -23.98 6.31 -5.33
N ILE A 197 -22.71 6.06 -5.03
CA ILE A 197 -21.58 5.95 -5.97
C ILE A 197 -20.93 4.59 -5.77
N LEU A 198 -20.74 3.83 -6.84
CA LEU A 198 -20.04 2.54 -6.83
C LEU A 198 -18.60 2.71 -7.31
N ILE A 199 -17.63 2.12 -6.61
CA ILE A 199 -16.20 2.23 -6.94
C ILE A 199 -15.52 0.84 -6.89
N SER A 200 -14.65 0.54 -7.86
CA SER A 200 -13.88 -0.72 -7.90
C SER A 200 -12.50 -0.62 -7.20
N CYS A 201 -11.79 -1.76 -7.14
CA CYS A 201 -10.43 -1.88 -6.61
C CYS A 201 -10.23 -1.40 -5.16
N GLY A 202 -11.14 -1.79 -4.25
CA GLY A 202 -11.13 -1.43 -2.82
C GLY A 202 -9.87 -1.74 -2.00
N SER A 203 -8.87 -2.42 -2.55
CA SER A 203 -7.55 -2.61 -1.93
C SER A 203 -6.59 -1.43 -2.11
N THR A 204 -6.91 -0.48 -3.00
CA THR A 204 -5.97 0.58 -3.40
C THR A 204 -6.16 1.89 -2.63
N ILE A 205 -5.06 2.63 -2.46
CA ILE A 205 -5.05 3.99 -1.87
C ILE A 205 -5.86 4.97 -2.75
N GLN A 206 -5.91 4.70 -4.06
CA GLN A 206 -6.64 5.51 -5.04
C GLN A 206 -8.15 5.42 -4.79
N THR A 207 -8.68 4.20 -4.62
CA THR A 207 -10.07 3.94 -4.24
C THR A 207 -10.40 4.54 -2.88
N LEU A 208 -9.51 4.41 -1.89
CA LEU A 208 -9.68 5.03 -0.58
C LEU A 208 -9.79 6.56 -0.66
N HIS A 209 -8.89 7.22 -1.40
CA HIS A 209 -8.91 8.67 -1.59
C HIS A 209 -10.15 9.13 -2.38
N LEU A 210 -10.53 8.39 -3.41
CA LEU A 210 -11.73 8.64 -4.19
C LEU A 210 -13.00 8.52 -3.32
N ALA A 211 -13.12 7.46 -2.52
CA ALA A 211 -14.21 7.25 -1.58
C ALA A 211 -14.30 8.41 -0.55
N ARG A 212 -13.16 8.81 0.04
CA ARG A 212 -13.09 9.96 0.96
C ARG A 212 -13.55 11.26 0.30
N ASN A 213 -13.19 11.51 -0.95
CA ASN A 213 -13.63 12.69 -1.70
C ASN A 213 -15.15 12.70 -1.96
N PHE A 214 -15.75 11.56 -2.33
CA PHE A 214 -17.20 11.45 -2.51
C PHE A 214 -17.97 11.55 -1.18
N TYR A 215 -17.47 10.91 -0.12
CA TYR A 215 -18.06 10.99 1.22
C TYR A 215 -18.08 12.42 1.77
N LYS A 216 -16.96 13.16 1.64
CA LYS A 216 -16.90 14.60 1.96
C LYS A 216 -17.87 15.44 1.14
N SER A 217 -18.21 15.00 -0.07
CA SER A 217 -19.18 15.64 -0.96
C SER A 217 -20.63 15.21 -0.69
N GLY A 218 -20.89 14.51 0.43
CA GLY A 218 -22.21 14.09 0.88
C GLY A 218 -22.76 12.81 0.23
N ALA A 219 -22.00 12.15 -0.65
CA ALA A 219 -22.44 10.92 -1.33
C ALA A 219 -22.34 9.69 -0.42
N ARG A 220 -23.20 8.69 -0.65
CA ARG A 220 -23.05 7.33 -0.12
C ARG A 220 -22.06 6.59 -1.03
N VAL A 221 -21.00 6.02 -0.46
CA VAL A 221 -20.01 5.28 -1.25
C VAL A 221 -20.15 3.78 -0.99
N VAL A 222 -20.29 3.02 -2.06
CA VAL A 222 -20.22 1.56 -2.09
C VAL A 222 -18.94 1.19 -2.83
N VAL A 223 -18.18 0.24 -2.28
CA VAL A 223 -16.92 -0.22 -2.86
C VAL A 223 -16.96 -1.73 -3.06
N PHE A 224 -16.30 -2.23 -4.09
CA PHE A 224 -15.98 -3.66 -4.19
C PHE A 224 -14.50 -3.91 -4.47
N GLU A 225 -14.06 -5.14 -4.22
CA GLU A 225 -12.74 -5.64 -4.58
C GLU A 225 -12.81 -7.15 -4.87
N PHE A 226 -11.80 -7.66 -5.55
CA PHE A 226 -11.65 -9.09 -5.77
C PHE A 226 -11.34 -9.87 -4.49
N GLU A 227 -11.90 -11.06 -4.39
CA GLU A 227 -11.58 -12.03 -3.34
C GLU A 227 -10.06 -12.31 -3.25
N GLY A 228 -9.60 -12.59 -2.02
CA GLY A 228 -8.18 -12.82 -1.72
C GLY A 228 -7.29 -11.56 -1.68
N LEU A 229 -7.81 -10.37 -2.03
CA LEU A 229 -7.09 -9.10 -1.85
C LEU A 229 -7.40 -8.44 -0.50
N PHE A 230 -6.45 -7.65 0.00
CA PHE A 230 -6.62 -6.92 1.25
C PHE A 230 -7.53 -5.71 1.05
N ALA A 231 -8.72 -5.76 1.64
CA ALA A 231 -9.78 -4.76 1.50
C ALA A 231 -9.50 -3.46 2.28
N LEU A 232 -8.51 -2.67 1.86
CA LEU A 232 -8.12 -1.41 2.52
C LEU A 232 -9.30 -0.46 2.76
N ALA A 233 -10.13 -0.23 1.73
CA ALA A 233 -11.27 0.66 1.79
C ALA A 233 -12.42 0.14 2.68
N ARG A 234 -12.49 -1.16 2.98
CA ARG A 234 -13.50 -1.73 3.90
C ARG A 234 -13.39 -1.19 5.32
N PHE A 235 -12.20 -0.77 5.73
CA PHE A 235 -11.95 -0.16 7.05
C PHE A 235 -12.29 1.33 7.09
N SER A 236 -12.59 1.96 5.95
CA SER A 236 -12.81 3.39 5.87
C SER A 236 -14.20 3.80 6.34
N THR A 237 -14.29 4.82 7.20
CA THR A 237 -15.55 5.46 7.60
C THR A 237 -16.27 6.13 6.42
N ALA A 238 -15.57 6.38 5.31
CA ALA A 238 -16.15 6.89 4.07
C ALA A 238 -16.99 5.86 3.30
N VAL A 239 -16.75 4.56 3.52
CA VAL A 239 -17.36 3.46 2.77
C VAL A 239 -18.57 2.92 3.54
N SER A 240 -19.75 3.01 2.93
CA SER A 240 -21.02 2.60 3.56
C SER A 240 -21.30 1.10 3.44
N LYS A 241 -20.87 0.49 2.32
CA LYS A 241 -20.95 -0.95 2.06
C LYS A 241 -19.75 -1.40 1.25
N PHE A 242 -19.30 -2.62 1.52
CA PHE A 242 -18.18 -3.26 0.85
C PHE A 242 -18.59 -4.64 0.34
N TYR A 243 -18.32 -4.92 -0.92
CA TYR A 243 -18.60 -6.21 -1.58
C TYR A 243 -17.28 -6.90 -1.97
N ALA A 244 -17.25 -8.23 -1.85
CA ALA A 244 -16.20 -9.06 -2.42
C ALA A 244 -16.79 -9.81 -3.61
N ILE A 245 -16.04 -9.88 -4.71
CA ILE A 245 -16.46 -10.57 -5.94
C ILE A 245 -15.30 -11.42 -6.49
N GLN A 246 -15.61 -12.40 -7.33
CA GLN A 246 -14.57 -13.19 -7.98
C GLN A 246 -13.77 -12.34 -8.99
N ARG A 247 -12.51 -12.72 -9.21
CA ARG A 247 -11.64 -12.04 -10.19
C ARG A 247 -12.02 -12.49 -11.61
N PRO A 248 -12.28 -11.57 -12.56
CA PRO A 248 -12.57 -11.95 -13.93
C PRO A 248 -11.36 -12.58 -14.62
N THR A 249 -11.61 -13.73 -15.24
CA THR A 249 -10.78 -14.32 -16.30
C THR A 249 -11.49 -14.12 -17.65
N PRO A 250 -10.87 -14.44 -18.80
CA PRO A 250 -11.55 -14.36 -20.09
C PRO A 250 -12.84 -15.19 -20.15
N GLU A 251 -12.89 -16.30 -19.42
CA GLU A 251 -14.00 -17.24 -19.36
C GLU A 251 -15.10 -16.75 -18.38
N THR A 252 -14.72 -16.24 -17.20
CA THR A 252 -15.66 -15.76 -16.16
C THR A 252 -16.08 -14.30 -16.32
N ALA A 253 -15.77 -13.67 -17.46
CA ALA A 253 -16.14 -12.28 -17.74
C ALA A 253 -17.65 -12.01 -17.63
N GLY A 254 -18.51 -12.99 -17.98
CA GLY A 254 -19.96 -12.89 -17.82
C GLY A 254 -20.41 -12.87 -16.35
N GLU A 255 -19.78 -13.68 -15.50
CA GLU A 255 -20.06 -13.74 -14.05
C GLU A 255 -19.68 -12.42 -13.36
N TYR A 256 -18.57 -11.81 -13.78
CA TYR A 256 -18.17 -10.47 -13.32
C TYR A 256 -19.25 -9.42 -13.64
N VAL A 257 -19.76 -9.40 -14.87
CA VAL A 257 -20.84 -8.48 -15.28
C VAL A 257 -22.11 -8.75 -14.48
N ALA A 258 -22.47 -10.02 -14.24
CA ALA A 258 -23.64 -10.39 -13.45
C ALA A 258 -23.52 -9.93 -11.98
N ALA A 259 -22.36 -10.13 -11.34
CA ALA A 259 -22.11 -9.68 -9.97
C ALA A 259 -22.16 -8.15 -9.84
N LEU A 260 -21.67 -7.40 -10.84
CA LEU A 260 -21.85 -5.94 -10.87
C LEU A 260 -23.32 -5.54 -11.05
N CYS A 261 -24.08 -6.25 -11.88
CA CYS A 261 -25.51 -6.02 -12.03
C CYS A 261 -26.28 -6.25 -10.72
N GLU A 262 -25.99 -7.31 -9.97
CA GLU A 262 -26.59 -7.57 -8.65
C GLU A 262 -26.32 -6.42 -7.67
N ILE A 263 -25.06 -5.95 -7.61
CA ILE A 263 -24.69 -4.81 -6.74
C ILE A 263 -25.43 -3.54 -7.18
N VAL A 264 -25.58 -3.29 -8.48
CA VAL A 264 -26.32 -2.13 -9.00
C VAL A 264 -27.82 -2.22 -8.68
N GLU A 265 -28.44 -3.39 -8.87
CA GLU A 265 -29.86 -3.63 -8.56
C GLU A 265 -30.14 -3.44 -7.05
N LYS A 266 -29.22 -3.89 -6.20
CA LYS A 266 -29.34 -3.85 -4.73
C LYS A 266 -29.05 -2.48 -4.10
N GLU A 267 -28.04 -1.76 -4.58
CA GLU A 267 -27.58 -0.50 -3.97
C GLU A 267 -28.03 0.76 -4.73
N GLN A 268 -28.59 0.59 -5.93
CA GLN A 268 -29.06 1.65 -6.84
C GLN A 268 -28.05 2.82 -6.98
N PRO A 269 -26.77 2.54 -7.36
CA PRO A 269 -25.76 3.56 -7.58
C PRO A 269 -26.08 4.43 -8.81
N THR A 270 -26.03 5.74 -8.61
CA THR A 270 -26.21 6.73 -9.69
C THR A 270 -25.06 6.74 -10.69
N HIS A 271 -23.85 6.46 -10.20
CA HIS A 271 -22.62 6.44 -11.00
C HIS A 271 -21.74 5.27 -10.59
N TYR A 272 -21.14 4.60 -11.58
CA TYR A 272 -20.05 3.64 -11.42
C TYR A 272 -18.73 4.26 -11.85
N ILE A 273 -17.69 4.11 -11.01
CA ILE A 273 -16.35 4.65 -11.25
C ILE A 273 -15.32 3.52 -11.08
N PRO A 274 -14.85 2.93 -12.18
CA PRO A 274 -13.81 1.92 -12.12
C PRO A 274 -12.43 2.55 -11.92
N VAL A 275 -11.64 1.96 -11.02
CA VAL A 275 -10.26 2.38 -10.72
C VAL A 275 -9.24 1.62 -11.58
N CYS A 276 -9.57 0.40 -12.04
CA CYS A 276 -8.78 -0.44 -12.97
C CYS A 276 -7.31 -0.70 -12.54
N ALA A 277 -7.02 -0.63 -11.24
CA ALA A 277 -5.67 -0.82 -10.71
C ALA A 277 -5.36 -2.31 -10.41
N THR A 278 -6.37 -3.09 -10.00
CA THR A 278 -6.26 -4.54 -9.73
C THR A 278 -6.85 -5.41 -10.86
N SER A 279 -7.55 -4.81 -11.82
CA SER A 279 -8.20 -5.45 -12.97
C SER A 279 -7.84 -4.77 -14.31
N PRO A 280 -7.96 -5.49 -15.43
CA PRO A 280 -8.08 -4.89 -16.77
C PRO A 280 -9.32 -3.99 -16.88
N ALA A 281 -9.12 -2.80 -17.44
CA ALA A 281 -10.22 -1.86 -17.72
C ALA A 281 -11.22 -2.42 -18.75
N HIS A 282 -10.79 -3.40 -19.54
CA HIS A 282 -11.62 -4.12 -20.50
C HIS A 282 -12.89 -4.71 -19.88
N TYR A 283 -12.79 -5.40 -18.73
CA TYR A 283 -13.95 -6.01 -18.07
C TYR A 283 -14.94 -4.97 -17.54
N ASP A 284 -14.42 -3.85 -17.02
CA ASP A 284 -15.26 -2.71 -16.58
C ASP A 284 -15.98 -2.03 -17.77
N ALA A 285 -15.31 -1.96 -18.92
CA ALA A 285 -15.88 -1.41 -20.15
C ALA A 285 -16.87 -2.37 -20.83
N LEU A 286 -16.76 -3.68 -20.60
CA LEU A 286 -17.79 -4.67 -20.97
C LEU A 286 -19.02 -4.57 -20.06
N ALA A 287 -18.85 -4.33 -18.76
CA ALA A 287 -19.96 -4.17 -17.83
C ALA A 287 -20.81 -2.92 -18.12
N LYS A 288 -20.17 -1.81 -18.52
CA LYS A 288 -20.78 -0.49 -18.80
C LYS A 288 -22.21 -0.53 -19.39
N PRO A 289 -22.47 -1.12 -20.58
CA PRO A 289 -23.82 -1.13 -21.16
C PRO A 289 -24.87 -1.80 -20.27
N HIS A 290 -24.51 -2.87 -19.55
CA HIS A 290 -25.43 -3.58 -18.65
C HIS A 290 -25.77 -2.78 -17.39
N LEU A 291 -24.86 -1.91 -16.95
CA LEU A 291 -25.08 -0.99 -15.81
C LEU A 291 -25.86 0.25 -16.24
N GLU A 292 -25.58 0.80 -17.43
CA GLU A 292 -26.27 1.97 -17.96
C GLU A 292 -27.74 1.67 -18.29
N LEU A 293 -28.06 0.45 -18.77
CA LEU A 293 -29.44 -0.03 -18.92
C LEU A 293 -30.22 -0.11 -17.59
N ARG A 294 -29.52 -0.19 -16.45
CA ARG A 294 -30.09 -0.20 -15.09
C ARG A 294 -30.13 1.20 -14.45
N GLY A 295 -29.84 2.26 -15.23
CA GLY A 295 -29.78 3.63 -14.74
C GLY A 295 -28.49 4.02 -14.00
N CYS A 296 -27.47 3.16 -14.00
CA CYS A 296 -26.16 3.45 -13.42
C CYS A 296 -25.18 3.99 -14.48
N SER A 297 -24.97 5.31 -14.49
CA SER A 297 -24.04 5.93 -15.44
C SER A 297 -22.58 5.52 -15.18
N SER A 298 -21.86 5.06 -16.21
CA SER A 298 -20.52 4.50 -16.02
C SER A 298 -19.42 5.44 -16.49
N PHE A 299 -18.54 5.88 -15.58
CA PHE A 299 -17.42 6.80 -15.85
C PHE A 299 -16.18 6.05 -16.37
N ILE A 300 -16.39 5.32 -17.48
CA ILE A 300 -15.38 4.61 -18.27
C ILE A 300 -15.74 4.70 -19.77
N PRO A 301 -14.77 4.69 -20.70
CA PRO A 301 -15.04 4.56 -22.13
C PRO A 301 -15.78 3.25 -22.46
N GLY A 302 -16.36 3.15 -23.66
CA GLY A 302 -16.93 1.89 -24.16
C GLY A 302 -15.85 0.81 -24.32
N ALA A 303 -16.27 -0.46 -24.48
CA ALA A 303 -15.33 -1.57 -24.67
C ALA A 303 -14.45 -1.38 -25.92
N GLN A 304 -14.99 -0.82 -27.00
CA GLN A 304 -14.24 -0.53 -28.23
C GLN A 304 -13.21 0.59 -28.02
N GLU A 305 -13.62 1.73 -27.44
CA GLU A 305 -12.70 2.83 -27.13
C GLU A 305 -11.62 2.41 -26.13
N THR A 306 -11.99 1.60 -25.12
CA THR A 306 -11.03 1.08 -24.12
C THR A 306 -10.00 0.16 -24.78
N SER A 307 -10.41 -0.72 -25.70
CA SER A 307 -9.46 -1.57 -26.45
C SER A 307 -8.55 -0.76 -27.37
N VAL A 308 -8.99 0.40 -27.89
CA VAL A 308 -8.12 1.32 -28.66
C VAL A 308 -7.16 2.11 -27.76
N LEU A 309 -7.57 2.48 -26.55
CA LEU A 309 -6.79 3.34 -25.64
C LEU A 309 -5.85 2.56 -24.70
N ASP A 310 -6.16 1.32 -24.35
CA ASP A 310 -5.36 0.49 -23.43
C ASP A 310 -4.42 -0.50 -24.18
N ASP A 311 -4.57 -0.66 -25.51
CA ASP A 311 -3.58 -1.34 -26.37
C ASP A 311 -2.60 -0.33 -26.98
N ILE A 312 -1.33 -0.45 -26.60
CA ILE A 312 -0.25 0.44 -27.04
C ILE A 312 -0.08 0.50 -28.57
N LEU A 313 -0.34 -0.59 -29.28
CA LEU A 313 -0.21 -0.63 -30.74
C LEU A 313 -1.33 0.16 -31.42
N GLN A 314 -2.55 0.07 -30.90
CA GLN A 314 -3.71 0.80 -31.42
C GLN A 314 -3.56 2.30 -31.13
N VAL A 315 -3.10 2.65 -29.92
CA VAL A 315 -2.69 4.02 -29.57
C VAL A 315 -1.63 4.54 -30.55
N MET A 316 -0.55 3.80 -30.79
CA MET A 316 0.53 4.26 -31.68
C MET A 316 0.04 4.45 -33.12
N ARG A 317 -0.74 3.52 -33.66
CA ARG A 317 -1.39 3.69 -34.99
C ARG A 317 -2.29 4.92 -35.04
N LYS A 318 -3.09 5.18 -34.00
CA LYS A 318 -3.95 6.37 -33.90
C LYS A 318 -3.13 7.65 -33.79
N CYS A 319 -2.04 7.67 -33.02
CA CYS A 319 -1.13 8.81 -32.94
C CYS A 319 -0.49 9.10 -34.30
N GLN A 320 0.06 8.09 -34.97
CA GLN A 320 0.66 8.21 -36.31
C GLN A 320 -0.36 8.77 -37.33
N ALA A 321 -1.58 8.23 -37.36
CA ALA A 321 -2.65 8.69 -38.25
C ALA A 321 -3.21 10.10 -37.93
N ASN A 322 -2.82 10.71 -36.80
CA ASN A 322 -3.22 12.07 -36.42
C ASN A 322 -2.00 12.98 -36.17
N GLU A 323 -0.83 12.61 -36.72
CA GLU A 323 0.42 13.38 -36.65
C GLU A 323 0.85 13.75 -35.21
N ILE A 324 0.55 12.86 -34.25
CA ILE A 324 1.00 12.97 -32.87
C ILE A 324 2.38 12.31 -32.78
N LEU A 325 3.38 13.05 -32.31
CA LEU A 325 4.75 12.58 -32.16
C LEU A 325 4.83 11.32 -31.27
N LEU A 326 5.60 10.33 -31.74
CA LEU A 326 5.81 9.05 -31.08
C LEU A 326 7.29 8.83 -30.75
N PRO A 327 7.60 8.11 -29.65
CA PRO A 327 8.96 7.65 -29.40
C PRO A 327 9.41 6.69 -30.52
N PRO A 328 10.73 6.53 -30.75
CA PRO A 328 11.24 5.51 -31.66
C PRO A 328 10.77 4.12 -31.21
N HIS A 329 10.05 3.42 -32.08
CA HIS A 329 9.46 2.13 -31.78
C HIS A 329 9.54 1.19 -32.99
N GLN A 330 9.45 -0.11 -32.72
CA GLN A 330 9.38 -1.17 -33.72
C GLN A 330 8.31 -2.17 -33.33
N ILE A 331 7.56 -2.67 -34.31
CA ILE A 331 6.59 -3.75 -34.11
C ILE A 331 7.33 -5.07 -34.36
N VAL A 332 7.13 -6.04 -33.47
CA VAL A 332 7.77 -7.36 -33.52
C VAL A 332 6.67 -8.41 -33.59
N SER A 333 6.66 -9.16 -34.70
CA SER A 333 5.71 -10.26 -34.97
C SER A 333 6.35 -11.64 -34.94
N SER A 334 7.69 -11.74 -34.79
CA SER A 334 8.39 -13.02 -34.63
C SER A 334 9.67 -12.87 -33.78
N LYS A 335 10.24 -13.99 -33.31
CA LYS A 335 11.51 -13.96 -32.56
C LYS A 335 12.71 -13.60 -33.44
N GLU A 336 12.66 -13.95 -34.72
CA GLU A 336 13.66 -13.65 -35.74
C GLU A 336 13.68 -12.16 -36.07
N GLU A 337 12.53 -11.49 -36.04
CA GLU A 337 12.45 -10.03 -36.11
C GLU A 337 13.11 -9.35 -34.90
N LEU A 338 12.90 -9.87 -33.69
CA LEU A 338 13.60 -9.36 -32.51
C LEU A 338 15.12 -9.60 -32.59
N HIS A 339 15.56 -10.75 -33.10
CA HIS A 339 16.98 -11.01 -33.34
C HIS A 339 17.56 -10.03 -34.37
N ARG A 340 16.86 -9.74 -35.48
CA ARG A 340 17.26 -8.71 -36.45
C ARG A 340 17.40 -7.31 -35.82
N LEU A 341 16.60 -6.96 -34.81
CA LEU A 341 16.75 -5.69 -34.06
C LEU A 341 18.00 -5.67 -33.15
N TYR A 342 18.44 -6.82 -32.65
CA TYR A 342 19.72 -6.96 -31.94
C TYR A 342 20.90 -6.88 -32.91
N ASP A 343 20.88 -7.71 -33.96
CA ASP A 343 22.00 -7.87 -34.89
C ASP A 343 22.20 -6.60 -35.75
N GLY A 344 21.12 -5.90 -36.10
CA GLY A 344 21.15 -4.59 -36.75
C GLY A 344 21.47 -3.41 -35.83
N GLY A 345 21.82 -3.64 -34.56
CA GLY A 345 22.25 -2.61 -33.62
C GLY A 345 21.19 -1.61 -33.16
N TRP A 346 19.93 -1.73 -33.60
CA TRP A 346 18.86 -0.79 -33.23
C TRP A 346 18.57 -0.77 -31.72
N LEU A 347 18.85 -1.87 -31.01
CA LEU A 347 18.73 -1.97 -29.55
C LEU A 347 19.96 -1.47 -28.80
N ALA A 348 21.11 -1.27 -29.46
CA ALA A 348 22.36 -0.90 -28.81
C ALA A 348 22.33 0.54 -28.27
N GLY A 349 23.01 0.78 -27.13
CA GLY A 349 23.15 2.11 -26.53
C GLY A 349 21.90 2.69 -25.85
N PHE A 350 20.73 2.05 -25.98
CA PHE A 350 19.47 2.53 -25.40
C PHE A 350 18.81 1.49 -24.50
N ARG A 351 18.02 1.97 -23.54
CA ARG A 351 17.09 1.11 -22.81
C ARG A 351 15.86 0.88 -23.69
N ASN A 352 15.51 -0.37 -23.94
CA ASN A 352 14.37 -0.73 -24.78
C ASN A 352 13.36 -1.54 -23.98
N VAL A 353 12.06 -1.26 -24.14
CA VAL A 353 10.98 -1.92 -23.42
C VAL A 353 10.02 -2.54 -24.43
N MET A 354 9.90 -3.85 -24.39
CA MET A 354 8.98 -4.65 -25.18
C MET A 354 7.64 -4.74 -24.42
N VAL A 355 6.55 -4.33 -25.07
CA VAL A 355 5.20 -4.25 -24.48
C VAL A 355 4.24 -5.10 -25.31
N ALA A 356 3.45 -5.95 -24.65
CA ALA A 356 2.47 -6.79 -25.33
C ALA A 356 1.34 -5.94 -25.96
N SER A 357 0.81 -6.42 -27.08
CA SER A 357 -0.36 -5.84 -27.77
C SER A 357 -1.52 -6.85 -27.83
N GLY A 358 -2.68 -6.44 -28.37
CA GLY A 358 -3.88 -7.28 -28.45
C GLY A 358 -4.40 -7.72 -27.08
N ALA A 359 -5.02 -8.91 -27.02
CA ALA A 359 -5.58 -9.46 -25.79
C ALA A 359 -4.54 -9.54 -24.65
N LEU A 360 -3.31 -9.95 -24.96
CA LEU A 360 -2.21 -10.02 -23.98
C LEU A 360 -1.83 -8.62 -23.44
N GLY A 361 -1.80 -7.61 -24.32
CA GLY A 361 -1.54 -6.21 -23.96
C GLY A 361 -2.65 -5.56 -23.12
N LEU A 362 -3.90 -5.93 -23.37
CA LEU A 362 -5.10 -5.43 -22.67
C LEU A 362 -5.31 -6.11 -21.31
N LEU A 363 -5.20 -7.44 -21.25
CA LEU A 363 -5.56 -8.24 -20.08
C LEU A 363 -4.38 -8.48 -19.13
N GLU A 364 -3.25 -9.00 -19.62
CA GLU A 364 -2.08 -9.23 -18.77
C GLU A 364 -1.20 -7.99 -18.62
N ARG A 365 -1.25 -7.09 -19.61
CA ARG A 365 -0.45 -5.84 -19.65
C ARG A 365 1.05 -6.11 -19.55
N SER A 366 1.48 -7.28 -20.04
CA SER A 366 2.84 -7.81 -19.95
C SER A 366 3.88 -6.87 -20.59
N LYS A 367 4.98 -6.65 -19.86
CA LYS A 367 6.11 -5.79 -20.26
C LYS A 367 7.43 -6.43 -19.90
N TYR A 368 8.39 -6.32 -20.79
CA TYR A 368 9.73 -6.89 -20.65
C TYR A 368 10.77 -5.82 -21.01
N VAL A 369 11.72 -5.55 -20.12
CA VAL A 369 12.87 -4.68 -20.44
C VAL A 369 13.87 -5.54 -21.18
N LEU A 370 14.17 -5.19 -22.43
CA LEU A 370 15.14 -5.94 -23.23
C LEU A 370 16.55 -5.73 -22.66
N PRO A 371 17.34 -6.81 -22.46
CA PRO A 371 18.73 -6.69 -22.08
C PRO A 371 19.56 -6.08 -23.22
N ALA A 372 20.69 -5.46 -22.89
CA ALA A 372 21.61 -4.89 -23.88
C ALA A 372 22.23 -5.97 -24.80
N ASN A 373 22.51 -7.16 -24.27
CA ASN A 373 23.06 -8.27 -25.04
C ASN A 373 21.99 -9.31 -25.40
N ARG A 374 22.04 -9.82 -26.64
CA ARG A 374 21.17 -10.92 -27.10
C ARG A 374 21.31 -12.20 -26.26
N ARG A 375 22.49 -12.47 -25.70
CA ARG A 375 22.77 -13.68 -24.88
C ARG A 375 21.97 -13.74 -23.58
N ASP A 376 21.59 -12.58 -23.06
CA ASP A 376 20.84 -12.45 -21.80
C ASP A 376 19.31 -12.47 -22.03
N LEU A 377 18.86 -12.51 -23.29
CA LEU A 377 17.46 -12.52 -23.67
C LEU A 377 16.79 -13.83 -23.26
N ARG A 378 15.88 -13.75 -22.27
CA ARG A 378 15.07 -14.86 -21.79
C ARG A 378 13.59 -14.51 -21.90
N LEU A 379 12.99 -14.86 -23.03
CA LEU A 379 11.57 -14.65 -23.30
C LEU A 379 10.78 -15.89 -22.90
N ASN A 380 10.00 -15.76 -21.82
CA ASN A 380 9.03 -16.76 -21.39
C ASN A 380 7.66 -16.60 -22.08
N TYR A 381 7.56 -15.69 -23.04
CA TYR A 381 6.34 -15.36 -23.76
C TYR A 381 6.45 -15.76 -25.23
N GLU A 382 5.32 -16.08 -25.85
CA GLU A 382 5.25 -16.25 -27.29
C GLU A 382 5.36 -14.88 -28.00
N VAL A 383 5.98 -14.90 -29.17
CA VAL A 383 6.12 -13.75 -30.06
C VAL A 383 5.80 -14.28 -31.45
N SER A 384 4.57 -14.01 -31.90
CA SER A 384 4.00 -14.56 -33.14
C SER A 384 3.09 -13.53 -33.79
N GLU A 385 2.60 -13.79 -35.00
CA GLU A 385 1.68 -12.88 -35.68
C GLU A 385 0.36 -12.69 -34.90
N ALA A 386 -0.10 -13.72 -34.19
CA ALA A 386 -1.25 -13.61 -33.28
C ALA A 386 -0.93 -12.79 -32.02
N GLN A 387 0.30 -12.86 -31.51
CA GLN A 387 0.77 -12.16 -30.31
C GLN A 387 1.91 -11.18 -30.65
N LYS A 388 1.55 -10.06 -31.28
CA LYS A 388 2.49 -8.99 -31.63
C LYS A 388 2.92 -8.20 -30.39
N TRP A 389 4.18 -7.77 -30.39
CA TRP A 389 4.76 -6.93 -29.35
C TRP A 389 5.27 -5.62 -29.95
N VAL A 390 5.30 -4.57 -29.15
CA VAL A 390 5.89 -3.27 -29.54
C VAL A 390 7.13 -3.03 -28.70
N VAL A 391 8.28 -2.90 -29.36
CA VAL A 391 9.53 -2.50 -28.72
C VAL A 391 9.64 -0.98 -28.79
N ILE A 392 9.65 -0.33 -27.63
CA ILE A 392 9.73 1.12 -27.48
C ILE A 392 11.10 1.48 -26.93
N ARG A 393 11.80 2.40 -27.60
CA ARG A 393 13.05 2.98 -27.10
C ARG A 393 12.74 4.02 -26.03
N ASP A 394 13.35 3.86 -24.86
CA ASP A 394 13.24 4.82 -23.76
C ASP A 394 14.03 6.08 -24.13
N VAL A 395 13.34 7.22 -24.25
CA VAL A 395 13.96 8.50 -24.65
C VAL A 395 14.62 9.15 -23.44
N ILE A 396 15.83 9.68 -23.60
CA ILE A 396 16.55 10.36 -22.51
C ILE A 396 15.87 11.70 -22.20
N GLY A 397 15.47 11.88 -20.93
CA GLY A 397 14.91 13.12 -20.42
C GLY A 397 14.05 12.93 -19.18
N SER A 398 13.20 13.91 -18.89
CA SER A 398 12.32 13.88 -17.70
C SER A 398 11.09 13.02 -17.96
N HIS A 399 10.88 12.00 -17.12
CA HIS A 399 9.73 11.11 -17.22
C HIS A 399 8.59 11.57 -16.32
N TYR A 400 7.37 11.48 -16.83
CA TYR A 400 6.16 11.92 -16.17
C TYR A 400 5.07 10.85 -16.22
N VAL A 401 4.21 10.83 -15.21
CA VAL A 401 2.97 10.06 -15.20
C VAL A 401 1.80 10.97 -14.84
N THR A 402 0.70 10.85 -15.58
CA THR A 402 -0.50 11.69 -15.38
C THR A 402 -1.67 10.91 -14.80
N CYS A 403 -2.62 11.63 -14.19
CA CYS A 403 -4.00 11.19 -14.02
C CYS A 403 -4.95 12.25 -14.59
N THR A 404 -5.39 12.03 -15.82
CA THR A 404 -6.21 12.97 -16.58
C THR A 404 -7.69 12.57 -16.46
N THR A 405 -8.54 13.49 -16.01
CA THR A 405 -9.99 13.30 -15.94
C THR A 405 -10.61 13.83 -17.24
N VAL A 406 -11.19 12.94 -18.02
CA VAL A 406 -11.79 13.24 -19.33
C VAL A 406 -13.31 13.13 -19.22
N LYS A 407 -14.01 14.14 -19.73
CA LYS A 407 -15.47 14.14 -19.84
C LYS A 407 -15.87 14.60 -21.23
N ASP A 408 -16.76 13.86 -21.88
CA ASP A 408 -17.26 14.14 -23.23
C ASP A 408 -16.11 14.40 -24.24
N SER A 409 -15.05 13.60 -24.14
CA SER A 409 -13.77 13.72 -24.86
C SER A 409 -12.95 14.99 -24.60
N ALA A 410 -13.33 15.84 -23.65
CA ALA A 410 -12.55 17.01 -23.22
C ALA A 410 -11.78 16.75 -21.92
N VAL A 411 -10.56 17.31 -21.80
CA VAL A 411 -9.79 17.30 -20.55
C VAL A 411 -10.41 18.29 -19.57
N ILE A 412 -10.98 17.78 -18.48
CA ILE A 412 -11.58 18.61 -17.43
C ILE A 412 -10.56 18.96 -16.34
N ALA A 413 -9.65 18.03 -16.05
CA ALA A 413 -8.57 18.24 -15.10
C ALA A 413 -7.41 17.28 -15.40
N ASN A 414 -6.20 17.69 -15.02
CA ASN A 414 -5.02 16.83 -15.03
C ASN A 414 -4.23 16.98 -13.71
N VAL A 415 -3.56 15.90 -13.29
CA VAL A 415 -2.40 15.95 -12.39
C VAL A 415 -1.25 15.29 -13.11
N THR A 416 -0.11 15.97 -13.14
CA THR A 416 1.16 15.45 -13.61
C THR A 416 2.06 15.20 -12.41
N CYS A 417 2.71 14.05 -12.37
CA CYS A 417 3.82 13.78 -11.46
C CYS A 417 5.10 13.49 -12.24
N ALA A 418 6.19 14.16 -11.89
CA ALA A 418 7.54 13.76 -12.28
C ALA A 418 7.92 12.45 -11.57
N ILE A 419 8.64 11.59 -12.28
CA ILE A 419 9.18 10.34 -11.75
C ILE A 419 10.65 10.57 -11.39
N GLN A 420 10.98 10.55 -10.10
CA GLN A 420 12.38 10.65 -9.65
C GLN A 420 13.19 9.42 -10.10
N ALA A 421 14.38 9.63 -10.66
CA ALA A 421 15.19 8.57 -11.25
C ALA A 421 15.79 7.59 -10.22
N ASP A 422 16.06 8.09 -9.01
CA ASP A 422 16.71 7.39 -7.90
C ASP A 422 15.72 6.66 -6.98
N THR A 423 14.75 7.39 -6.42
CA THR A 423 13.75 6.85 -5.47
C THR A 423 12.55 6.23 -6.16
N ARG A 424 12.30 6.59 -7.43
CA ARG A 424 11.06 6.27 -8.18
C ARG A 424 9.79 6.80 -7.51
N SER A 425 9.94 7.80 -6.64
CA SER A 425 8.82 8.54 -6.08
C SER A 425 8.10 9.34 -7.17
N LEU A 426 6.82 9.63 -6.92
CA LEU A 426 6.01 10.50 -7.76
C LEU A 426 5.90 11.86 -7.07
N VAL A 427 6.47 12.90 -7.68
CA VAL A 427 6.39 14.27 -7.18
C VAL A 427 5.43 15.04 -8.08
N PRO A 428 4.33 15.62 -7.57
CA PRO A 428 3.46 16.46 -8.39
C PRO A 428 4.23 17.67 -8.91
N GLU A 429 4.06 17.99 -10.20
CA GLU A 429 4.69 19.11 -10.89
C GLU A 429 3.65 19.77 -11.79
N GLU A 430 3.48 21.08 -11.69
CA GLU A 430 2.65 21.82 -12.64
C GLU A 430 3.40 21.97 -13.97
N ASN A 431 2.83 21.44 -15.05
CA ASN A 431 3.52 21.36 -16.33
C ASN A 431 2.57 21.67 -17.49
N ALA A 432 2.42 22.97 -17.77
CA ALA A 432 1.55 23.49 -18.83
C ALA A 432 1.94 23.03 -20.26
N ALA A 433 3.11 22.42 -20.47
CA ALA A 433 3.45 21.77 -21.74
C ALA A 433 2.75 20.39 -21.85
N ILE A 434 2.69 19.64 -20.76
CA ILE A 434 1.95 18.37 -20.67
C ILE A 434 0.44 18.62 -20.75
N ASP A 435 -0.09 19.64 -20.07
CA ASP A 435 -1.53 19.94 -20.13
C ASP A 435 -1.99 20.33 -21.54
N ARG A 436 -1.19 21.16 -22.25
CA ARG A 436 -1.42 21.45 -23.68
C ARG A 436 -1.30 20.21 -24.57
N TRP A 437 -0.32 19.35 -24.31
CA TRP A 437 -0.17 18.08 -25.04
C TRP A 437 -1.38 17.17 -24.85
N LEU A 438 -1.93 17.08 -23.63
CA LEU A 438 -3.13 16.29 -23.32
C LEU A 438 -4.38 16.86 -24.02
N GLN A 439 -4.58 18.18 -23.95
CA GLN A 439 -5.67 18.85 -24.67
C GLN A 439 -5.60 18.58 -26.18
N GLU A 440 -4.41 18.70 -26.78
CA GLU A 440 -4.20 18.45 -28.21
C GLU A 440 -4.36 16.97 -28.57
N PHE A 441 -3.89 16.04 -27.72
CA PHE A 441 -4.12 14.61 -27.89
C PHE A 441 -5.61 14.28 -27.98
N PHE A 442 -6.42 14.76 -27.03
CA PHE A 442 -7.86 14.48 -27.03
C PHE A 442 -8.63 15.25 -28.12
N ARG A 443 -8.17 16.44 -28.53
CA ARG A 443 -8.72 17.18 -29.67
C ARG A 443 -8.46 16.47 -31.00
N ARG A 444 -7.29 15.83 -31.16
CA ARG A 444 -6.92 15.12 -32.39
C ARG A 444 -7.46 13.70 -32.46
N ILE A 445 -7.48 12.95 -31.36
CA ILE A 445 -7.76 11.52 -31.41
C ILE A 445 -9.25 11.22 -31.69
N ARG A 446 -9.57 11.00 -32.97
CA ARG A 446 -10.92 10.63 -33.40
C ARG A 446 -11.26 9.20 -32.96
N LEU A 447 -12.07 9.10 -31.91
CA LEU A 447 -12.76 7.90 -31.43
C LEU A 447 -14.19 7.86 -31.98
N GLN A 448 -14.85 6.69 -31.92
CA GLN A 448 -16.21 6.55 -32.46
C GLN A 448 -17.26 7.25 -31.58
N ARG A 449 -17.12 7.16 -30.26
CA ARG A 449 -18.03 7.79 -29.29
C ARG A 449 -17.28 8.78 -28.37
N PRO A 450 -17.97 9.79 -27.82
CA PRO A 450 -17.43 10.62 -26.75
C PRO A 450 -17.03 9.76 -25.55
N ILE A 451 -15.86 10.04 -24.96
CA ILE A 451 -15.34 9.27 -23.83
C ILE A 451 -15.49 10.03 -22.51
N ASN A 452 -15.84 9.27 -21.47
CA ASN A 452 -15.95 9.71 -20.08
C ASN A 452 -15.10 8.75 -19.24
N GLY A 453 -14.15 9.25 -18.43
CA GLY A 453 -13.30 8.37 -17.64
C GLY A 453 -12.00 9.00 -17.13
N HIS A 454 -11.23 8.19 -16.41
CA HIS A 454 -9.84 8.51 -16.06
C HIS A 454 -8.89 7.83 -17.04
N ILE A 455 -7.90 8.60 -17.50
CA ILE A 455 -6.85 8.11 -18.40
C ILE A 455 -5.50 8.58 -17.87
N SER A 456 -4.54 7.67 -17.83
CA SER A 456 -3.18 7.91 -17.37
C SER A 456 -2.21 7.78 -18.52
N PHE A 457 -1.39 8.82 -18.71
CA PHE A 457 -0.33 8.83 -19.69
C PHE A 457 1.00 8.67 -18.98
N ARG A 458 1.89 7.84 -19.55
CA ARG A 458 3.32 7.88 -19.27
C ARG A 458 3.96 8.68 -20.39
N LEU A 459 4.51 9.83 -20.02
CA LEU A 459 5.09 10.80 -20.95
C LEU A 459 6.59 10.92 -20.67
N VAL A 460 7.36 11.31 -21.67
CA VAL A 460 8.75 11.72 -21.51
C VAL A 460 9.01 13.01 -22.27
N ARG A 461 9.63 13.97 -21.61
CA ARG A 461 10.11 15.21 -22.23
C ARG A 461 11.57 14.99 -22.62
N CYS A 462 11.83 14.88 -23.92
CA CYS A 462 13.17 14.64 -24.44
C CYS A 462 14.12 15.79 -24.07
N GLN A 463 15.30 15.48 -23.55
CA GLN A 463 16.29 16.50 -23.17
C GLN A 463 16.87 17.23 -24.39
N CYS A 464 17.00 16.54 -25.53
CA CYS A 464 17.63 17.10 -26.74
C CYS A 464 16.69 17.99 -27.56
N SER A 465 15.40 17.62 -27.69
CA SER A 465 14.43 18.37 -28.51
C SER A 465 13.40 19.16 -27.70
N GLY A 466 13.33 18.96 -26.38
CA GLY A 466 12.30 19.53 -25.51
C GLY A 466 10.87 19.00 -25.72
N GLN A 467 10.66 18.15 -26.75
CA GLN A 467 9.36 17.61 -27.14
C GLN A 467 8.87 16.51 -26.20
N ILE A 468 7.54 16.32 -26.16
CA ILE A 468 6.87 15.34 -25.30
C ILE A 468 6.45 14.13 -26.14
N PHE A 469 6.85 12.94 -25.70
CA PHE A 469 6.53 11.67 -26.34
C PHE A 469 5.71 10.75 -25.41
N PRO A 470 4.64 10.09 -25.90
CA PRO A 470 3.90 9.10 -25.13
C PRO A 470 4.60 7.74 -25.13
N LEU A 471 5.02 7.29 -23.94
CA LEU A 471 5.57 5.95 -23.70
C LEU A 471 4.50 4.91 -23.36
N GLY A 472 3.28 5.35 -23.06
CA GLY A 472 2.12 4.48 -22.92
C GLY A 472 0.90 5.16 -22.30
N ILE A 473 -0.26 4.55 -22.50
CA ILE A 473 -1.55 5.00 -21.98
C ILE A 473 -2.16 3.87 -21.15
N ARG A 474 -2.95 4.20 -20.12
CA ARG A 474 -3.81 3.29 -19.36
C ARG A 474 -5.17 3.93 -19.10
N VAL A 475 -6.24 3.16 -19.28
CA VAL A 475 -7.59 3.53 -18.85
C VAL A 475 -7.77 3.11 -17.39
N GLY A 476 -8.29 4.02 -16.56
CA GLY A 476 -8.42 3.86 -15.12
C GLY A 476 -7.81 5.01 -14.33
N VAL A 477 -8.06 5.00 -13.02
CA VAL A 477 -7.44 5.96 -12.10
C VAL A 477 -5.98 5.54 -11.88
N SER A 478 -5.03 6.46 -12.00
CA SER A 478 -3.61 6.22 -11.70
C SER A 478 -3.18 6.85 -10.37
N LEU A 479 -1.99 6.50 -9.88
CA LEU A 479 -1.53 6.93 -8.56
C LEU A 479 -1.47 8.46 -8.38
N PRO A 480 -1.09 9.30 -9.38
CA PRO A 480 -1.19 10.75 -9.30
C PRO A 480 -2.55 11.30 -8.87
N TYR A 481 -3.65 10.54 -9.01
CA TYR A 481 -4.97 10.95 -8.53
C TYR A 481 -5.01 11.29 -7.04
N ILE A 482 -4.09 10.75 -6.22
CA ILE A 482 -4.03 11.06 -4.78
C ILE A 482 -3.73 12.54 -4.49
N CYS A 483 -3.16 13.29 -5.44
CA CYS A 483 -2.84 14.71 -5.29
C CYS A 483 -4.03 15.65 -5.57
N TYR A 484 -5.15 15.14 -6.10
CA TYR A 484 -6.37 15.94 -6.34
C TYR A 484 -7.18 16.18 -5.06
N THR A 485 -7.77 17.37 -4.92
CA THR A 485 -8.82 17.63 -3.90
C THR A 485 -10.23 17.71 -4.53
N GLY A 486 -10.99 16.62 -4.39
CA GLY A 486 -12.42 16.62 -4.72
C GLY A 486 -12.79 16.91 -6.19
N VAL A 487 -11.89 16.70 -7.15
CA VAL A 487 -12.15 17.03 -8.56
C VAL A 487 -13.27 16.18 -9.14
N HIS A 488 -13.16 14.86 -9.03
CA HIS A 488 -14.16 13.95 -9.61
C HIS A 488 -15.55 14.15 -8.98
N SER A 489 -15.62 14.43 -7.68
CA SER A 489 -16.91 14.76 -7.06
C SER A 489 -17.49 16.07 -7.58
N ARG A 490 -16.69 17.11 -7.90
CA ARG A 490 -17.17 18.32 -8.59
C ARG A 490 -17.66 18.04 -10.04
N VAL A 491 -17.12 17.02 -10.72
CA VAL A 491 -17.48 16.66 -12.11
C VAL A 491 -18.83 15.91 -12.20
N LEU A 492 -19.13 15.03 -11.24
CA LEU A 492 -20.37 14.23 -11.22
C LEU A 492 -21.46 14.78 -10.29
N CYS A 493 -21.07 15.39 -9.17
CA CYS A 493 -21.97 16.02 -8.22
C CYS A 493 -21.88 17.54 -8.35
N LYS A 494 -22.98 18.18 -8.78
CA LYS A 494 -23.16 19.62 -8.50
C LYS A 494 -23.03 19.79 -6.97
N PRO A 495 -22.09 20.62 -6.46
CA PRO A 495 -21.93 20.81 -5.03
C PRO A 495 -23.23 21.36 -4.44
N CYS A 496 -23.56 20.97 -3.21
CA CYS A 496 -24.73 21.50 -2.51
C CYS A 496 -24.61 23.03 -2.36
N PRO A 497 -25.70 23.81 -2.42
CA PRO A 497 -25.64 25.27 -2.33
C PRO A 497 -24.95 25.81 -1.07
N HIS A 498 -24.98 25.05 0.04
CA HIS A 498 -24.30 25.39 1.30
C HIS A 498 -22.83 24.91 1.37
N PHE A 499 -22.40 24.03 0.47
CA PHE A 499 -21.00 23.62 0.37
C PHE A 499 -20.26 24.66 -0.48
N SER A 500 -19.85 25.77 0.16
CA SER A 500 -19.24 26.90 -0.54
C SER A 500 -18.08 26.44 -1.43
N ARG A 501 -18.14 26.88 -2.69
CA ARG A 501 -17.09 26.64 -3.70
C ARG A 501 -15.74 27.23 -3.27
N GLN A 502 -15.74 28.17 -2.31
CA GLN A 502 -14.55 28.79 -1.71
C GLN A 502 -13.88 27.90 -0.64
N ASN A 503 -14.64 27.07 0.09
CA ASN A 503 -14.09 26.07 1.02
C ASN A 503 -13.56 24.82 0.31
N SER A 504 -13.73 24.76 -1.02
CA SER A 504 -13.22 23.68 -1.86
C SER A 504 -11.80 24.04 -2.28
N GLY A 505 -10.82 23.63 -1.46
CA GLY A 505 -9.39 23.93 -1.62
C GLY A 505 -8.80 23.65 -3.02
N PRO A 506 -7.50 23.99 -3.22
CA PRO A 506 -6.88 24.01 -4.55
C PRO A 506 -7.04 22.66 -5.26
N LEU A 507 -7.28 22.73 -6.57
CA LEU A 507 -7.67 21.58 -7.39
C LEU A 507 -6.65 20.44 -7.26
N VAL A 508 -5.37 20.82 -7.22
CA VAL A 508 -4.19 20.01 -6.94
C VAL A 508 -3.55 20.57 -5.66
N GLN A 509 -3.01 19.70 -4.78
CA GLN A 509 -2.19 20.15 -3.65
C GLN A 509 -0.76 20.43 -4.14
N GLU A 510 -0.28 21.68 -4.04
CA GLU A 510 1.06 22.10 -4.46
C GLU A 510 2.20 21.41 -3.67
N GLY A 511 1.91 20.98 -2.44
CA GLY A 511 2.76 20.06 -1.68
C GLY A 511 2.36 18.61 -1.94
N GLY A 512 3.28 17.81 -2.47
CA GLY A 512 3.09 16.36 -2.61
C GLY A 512 2.77 15.68 -1.28
N ARG A 513 2.12 14.51 -1.35
CA ARG A 513 1.67 13.81 -0.13
C ARG A 513 2.84 13.12 0.57
N TYR A 514 3.19 13.63 1.75
CA TYR A 514 4.23 13.09 2.62
C TYR A 514 3.71 11.88 3.40
N TRP A 515 4.58 10.88 3.62
CA TRP A 515 4.28 9.78 4.52
C TRP A 515 4.63 10.18 5.96
N ILE A 516 3.70 9.96 6.90
CA ILE A 516 3.84 10.47 8.27
C ILE A 516 5.09 9.92 8.95
N HIS A 517 5.46 8.67 8.65
CA HIS A 517 6.67 8.06 9.19
C HIS A 517 7.97 8.75 8.71
N GLU A 518 8.01 9.29 7.50
CA GLU A 518 9.16 10.08 7.01
C GLU A 518 9.20 11.46 7.67
N THR A 519 8.04 12.13 7.82
CA THR A 519 7.94 13.41 8.54
C THR A 519 8.31 13.26 10.02
N VAL A 520 7.83 12.20 10.68
CA VAL A 520 8.18 11.84 12.06
C VAL A 520 9.67 11.49 12.17
N LEU A 521 10.23 10.68 11.26
CA LEU A 521 11.66 10.37 11.26
C LEU A 521 12.53 11.61 11.04
N ASN A 522 12.11 12.54 10.18
CA ASN A 522 12.82 13.80 9.96
C ASN A 522 12.72 14.73 11.18
N ALA A 523 11.55 14.83 11.81
CA ALA A 523 11.36 15.58 13.06
C ALA A 523 12.13 14.97 14.24
N LEU A 524 12.24 13.63 14.34
CA LEU A 524 13.09 12.97 15.33
C LEU A 524 14.59 13.14 15.05
N ARG A 525 15.01 13.16 13.77
CA ARG A 525 16.41 13.35 13.38
C ARG A 525 16.89 14.80 13.50
N ARG A 526 15.97 15.76 13.36
CA ARG A 526 16.23 17.21 13.49
C ARG A 526 15.03 17.87 14.20
N PRO A 527 14.96 17.77 15.53
CA PRO A 527 13.88 18.40 16.28
C PRO A 527 14.03 19.92 16.23
N SER A 528 13.16 20.59 15.48
CA SER A 528 12.99 22.04 15.48
C SER A 528 11.51 22.40 15.65
N VAL A 529 11.23 23.64 16.05
CA VAL A 529 9.85 24.16 16.15
C VAL A 529 9.16 24.06 14.79
N ASP A 530 9.88 24.40 13.71
CA ASP A 530 9.39 24.27 12.32
C ASP A 530 9.07 22.82 11.95
N ALA A 531 9.89 21.84 12.39
CA ALA A 531 9.64 20.43 12.12
C ALA A 531 8.42 19.90 12.87
N VAL A 532 8.18 20.36 14.10
CA VAL A 532 6.98 20.04 14.88
C VAL A 532 5.74 20.71 14.29
N GLN A 533 5.83 22.00 13.92
CA GLN A 533 4.76 22.71 13.23
C GLN A 533 4.45 22.09 11.87
N HIS A 534 5.47 21.64 11.12
CA HIS A 534 5.29 20.93 9.85
C HIS A 534 4.68 19.54 10.07
N LEU A 535 5.02 18.82 11.15
CA LEU A 535 4.37 17.55 11.49
C LEU A 535 2.90 17.74 11.85
N ILE A 536 2.58 18.70 12.71
CA ILE A 536 1.21 19.07 13.08
C ILE A 536 0.42 19.51 11.83
N GLY A 537 1.02 20.37 10.99
CA GLY A 537 0.46 20.78 9.71
C GLY A 537 0.24 19.59 8.76
N THR A 538 1.17 18.65 8.65
CA THR A 538 1.04 17.45 7.80
C THR A 538 -0.15 16.58 8.23
N VAL A 539 -0.37 16.44 9.54
CA VAL A 539 -1.48 15.68 10.15
C VAL A 539 -2.83 16.39 9.99
N ILE A 540 -2.87 17.72 10.13
CA ILE A 540 -4.10 18.52 10.06
C ILE A 540 -4.51 18.82 8.61
N ASP A 541 -3.57 19.19 7.73
CA ASP A 541 -3.77 19.51 6.30
C ASP A 541 -4.07 18.27 5.43
N GLN A 542 -4.08 17.07 6.00
CA GLN A 542 -4.33 15.81 5.28
C GLN A 542 -3.30 15.56 4.17
N ARG A 543 -2.04 15.89 4.45
CA ARG A 543 -0.92 15.68 3.51
C ARG A 543 -0.46 14.23 3.45
N GLU A 544 -0.94 13.33 4.31
CA GLU A 544 -0.73 11.89 4.16
C GLU A 544 -1.83 11.22 3.32
N ALA A 545 -1.44 10.27 2.44
CA ALA A 545 -2.38 9.56 1.58
C ALA A 545 -3.28 8.54 2.31
N LEU A 546 -2.80 7.99 3.44
CA LEU A 546 -3.50 6.96 4.23
C LEU A 546 -4.17 7.50 5.49
N PHE A 547 -3.49 8.30 6.32
CA PHE A 547 -4.08 8.84 7.54
C PHE A 547 -4.95 10.07 7.27
N VAL A 548 -6.15 10.07 7.86
CA VAL A 548 -7.01 11.24 7.97
C VAL A 548 -7.69 11.17 9.34
N TYR A 549 -7.73 12.27 10.10
CA TYR A 549 -8.19 12.25 11.49
C TYR A 549 -9.62 11.71 11.71
N TRP A 550 -10.54 11.93 10.75
CA TRP A 550 -11.92 11.41 10.80
C TRP A 550 -12.07 10.00 10.20
N ASP A 551 -11.00 9.47 9.60
CA ASP A 551 -10.92 8.13 9.01
C ASP A 551 -9.53 7.49 9.24
N PRO A 552 -9.14 7.22 10.50
CA PRO A 552 -7.81 6.71 10.82
C PRO A 552 -7.67 5.19 10.59
N LEU A 553 -8.77 4.45 10.56
CA LEU A 553 -8.76 2.98 10.52
C LEU A 553 -8.02 2.39 9.31
N PRO A 554 -8.12 2.92 8.07
CA PRO A 554 -7.34 2.42 6.94
C PRO A 554 -5.83 2.54 7.12
N TYR A 555 -5.34 3.57 7.83
CA TYR A 555 -3.92 3.71 8.16
C TYR A 555 -3.49 2.57 9.10
N CYS A 556 -4.23 2.34 10.19
CA CYS A 556 -3.95 1.25 11.12
C CYS A 556 -4.04 -0.13 10.43
N ALA A 557 -5.05 -0.34 9.58
CA ALA A 557 -5.24 -1.54 8.79
C ALA A 557 -4.03 -1.82 7.88
N TYR A 558 -3.54 -0.79 7.19
CA TYR A 558 -2.38 -0.89 6.30
C TYR A 558 -1.08 -1.21 7.07
N TYR A 559 -0.73 -0.39 8.06
CA TYR A 559 0.56 -0.47 8.74
C TYR A 559 0.68 -1.62 9.75
N HIS A 560 -0.41 -1.99 10.44
CA HIS A 560 -0.36 -3.02 11.49
C HIS A 560 -0.85 -4.40 11.04
N PHE A 561 -1.60 -4.51 9.93
CA PHE A 561 -2.05 -5.80 9.41
C PHE A 561 -1.46 -6.11 8.03
N GLN A 562 -1.66 -5.25 7.04
CA GLN A 562 -1.25 -5.56 5.66
C GLN A 562 0.29 -5.66 5.49
N LEU A 563 1.06 -4.71 6.02
CA LEU A 563 2.52 -4.73 5.90
C LEU A 563 3.19 -5.91 6.66
N PRO A 564 2.84 -6.23 7.92
CA PRO A 564 3.34 -7.42 8.60
C PRO A 564 2.93 -8.71 7.90
N PHE A 565 1.66 -8.85 7.51
CA PHE A 565 1.17 -10.04 6.79
C PHE A 565 1.91 -10.27 5.47
N ASN A 566 2.12 -9.23 4.67
CA ASN A 566 2.90 -9.31 3.43
C ASN A 566 4.36 -9.69 3.70
N SER A 567 4.95 -9.23 4.80
CA SER A 567 6.32 -9.56 5.19
C SER A 567 6.45 -11.03 5.60
N VAL A 568 5.51 -11.54 6.41
CA VAL A 568 5.42 -12.96 6.79
C VAL A 568 5.17 -13.84 5.55
N LYS A 569 4.21 -13.48 4.69
CA LYS A 569 3.93 -14.21 3.44
C LYS A 569 5.16 -14.30 2.52
N ARG A 570 5.90 -13.20 2.35
CA ARG A 570 7.16 -13.19 1.58
C ARG A 570 8.25 -14.05 2.22
N PHE A 571 8.37 -14.04 3.55
CA PHE A 571 9.31 -14.87 4.29
C PHE A 571 8.99 -16.37 4.15
N LEU A 572 7.70 -16.75 4.24
CA LEU A 572 7.23 -18.12 4.03
C LEU A 572 7.47 -18.59 2.59
N HIS A 573 7.13 -17.80 1.58
CA HIS A 573 7.41 -18.15 0.19
C HIS A 573 8.92 -18.28 -0.12
N LYS A 574 9.77 -17.41 0.46
CA LYS A 574 11.23 -17.59 0.37
C LYS A 574 11.69 -18.93 0.98
N ARG A 575 11.15 -19.32 2.13
CA ARG A 575 11.42 -20.61 2.78
C ARG A 575 10.88 -21.82 2.02
N GLN A 576 9.79 -21.67 1.27
CA GLN A 576 9.29 -22.73 0.39
C GLN A 576 10.17 -22.87 -0.86
N ALA A 577 10.51 -21.75 -1.52
CA ALA A 577 11.40 -21.74 -2.68
C ALA A 577 12.81 -22.27 -2.36
N SER A 578 13.29 -22.10 -1.12
CA SER A 578 14.55 -22.69 -0.65
C SER A 578 14.44 -24.14 -0.16
N ARG A 579 13.24 -24.74 -0.14
CA ARG A 579 12.99 -26.14 0.28
C ARG A 579 12.57 -27.06 -0.87
N THR A 580 12.21 -26.52 -2.02
CA THR A 580 12.15 -27.26 -3.28
C THR A 580 13.55 -27.27 -3.93
N PRO A 581 14.35 -28.34 -3.81
CA PRO A 581 15.46 -28.52 -4.73
C PRO A 581 14.89 -28.65 -6.14
N VAL A 582 15.46 -27.90 -7.08
CA VAL A 582 15.21 -28.15 -8.51
C VAL A 582 15.78 -29.54 -8.80
N PRO A 583 14.99 -30.53 -9.27
CA PRO A 583 15.56 -31.78 -9.72
C PRO A 583 16.43 -31.47 -10.93
N ALA A 584 17.71 -31.82 -10.86
CA ALA A 584 18.58 -31.82 -12.02
C ALA A 584 18.04 -32.86 -13.00
N MET A 585 17.33 -32.42 -14.05
CA MET A 585 17.04 -33.30 -15.17
C MET A 585 18.37 -33.72 -15.80
N ALA A 586 18.58 -35.03 -15.86
CA ALA A 586 19.82 -35.63 -16.28
C ALA A 586 20.18 -35.22 -17.72
N ALA A 587 21.49 -35.09 -17.98
CA ALA A 587 21.98 -35.15 -19.35
C ALA A 587 21.67 -36.54 -19.92
N PRO A 588 21.16 -36.65 -21.16
CA PRO A 588 21.18 -37.92 -21.86
C PRO A 588 22.65 -38.31 -22.13
N VAL A 589 23.00 -39.53 -21.75
CA VAL A 589 24.25 -40.17 -22.15
C VAL A 589 23.91 -41.10 -23.30
N GLN A 590 24.70 -41.00 -24.38
CA GLN A 590 24.51 -41.58 -25.72
C GLN A 590 23.51 -40.83 -26.60
#